data_AF-A0A519MED2-F1
#
_entry.id   AF-A0A519MED2-F1
#
_cell.length_a   1.000
_cell.length_b   1.000
_cell.length_c   1.000
_cell.angle_alpha   90.00
_cell.angle_beta   90.00
_cell.angle_gamma   90.00
#
_symmetry.space_group_name_H-M   'P 1'
#
loop_
_entity.id
_entity.type
_entity.pdbx_description
1 polymer ?
#
loop_
_entity_poly.entity_id
_entity_poly.type
_entity_poly.pdbx_seq_one_letter_code
_entity_poly.pdbx_strand_id
1 'polypeptide(L)'
;MKTFRKSVFFLMLLSIPAFVISCQEDDSTSTSSGNCYDELAELSQILSEKSQAFSANQTRSNCNALRTAALDQLDALDDCTELSAQERETYQMAAEFWVDYDCTLWD
;
A
#
# COMPACT_ATOMS: atom_id res chain seq x y z
N MET A 1 47.63 6.59 32.64
CA MET A 1 46.23 6.12 32.77
C MET A 1 45.61 6.14 31.39
N LYS A 2 45.44 4.96 30.79
CA LYS A 2 44.97 4.78 29.42
C LYS A 2 43.65 4.00 29.47
N THR A 3 42.81 4.30 28.48
CA THR A 3 41.60 3.58 28.05
C THR A 3 40.44 3.54 29.04
N PHE A 4 39.43 4.37 28.83
CA PHE A 4 38.01 3.99 28.88
C PHE A 4 37.17 5.16 28.32
N ARG A 5 36.98 5.16 27.01
CA ARG A 5 36.04 6.08 26.33
C ARG A 5 35.62 5.42 25.01
N LYS A 6 34.73 4.45 25.08
CA LYS A 6 34.03 3.79 23.96
C LYS A 6 33.07 2.75 24.57
N SER A 7 31.92 3.17 25.09
CA SER A 7 30.78 2.29 25.42
C SER A 7 29.53 3.09 25.85
N VAL A 8 29.12 4.09 25.05
CA VAL A 8 27.83 4.80 25.28
C VAL A 8 27.11 5.07 23.95
N PHE A 9 27.16 4.14 23.01
CA PHE A 9 26.47 4.27 21.71
C PHE A 9 25.78 2.97 21.31
N PHE A 10 25.06 2.35 22.24
CA PHE A 10 24.34 1.10 21.97
C PHE A 10 22.95 1.04 22.62
N LEU A 11 22.30 2.20 22.83
CA LEU A 11 21.02 2.27 23.55
C LEU A 11 20.02 3.25 22.91
N MET A 12 19.89 3.24 21.58
CA MET A 12 18.86 4.00 20.83
C MET A 12 18.30 3.21 19.64
N LEU A 13 18.06 1.90 19.80
CA LEU A 13 17.53 1.06 18.71
C LEU A 13 16.35 0.17 19.13
N LEU A 14 15.63 0.53 20.20
CA LEU A 14 14.47 -0.24 20.66
C LEU A 14 13.33 0.70 21.07
N SER A 15 12.65 1.26 20.08
CA SER A 15 11.29 1.78 20.24
C SER A 15 10.58 1.77 18.89
N ILE A 16 10.40 0.58 18.31
CA ILE A 16 9.32 0.37 17.34
C ILE A 16 8.15 -0.15 18.17
N PRO A 17 7.09 0.65 18.41
CA PRO A 17 5.85 0.08 18.89
C PRO A 17 5.34 -0.89 17.82
N ALA A 18 5.37 -2.18 18.14
CA ALA A 18 4.69 -3.20 17.38
C ALA A 18 3.19 -2.97 17.54
N PHE A 19 2.60 -2.16 16.65
CA PHE A 19 1.17 -2.17 16.44
C PHE A 19 0.84 -3.51 15.82
N VAL A 20 0.51 -4.48 16.68
CA VAL A 20 -0.23 -5.68 16.30
C VAL A 20 -1.60 -5.20 15.84
N ILE A 21 -1.71 -4.89 14.55
CA ILE A 21 -3.01 -4.80 13.89
C ILE A 21 -3.51 -6.24 13.89
N SER A 22 -4.30 -6.57 14.91
CA SER A 22 -5.23 -7.68 14.85
C SER A 22 -6.18 -7.36 13.71
N CYS A 23 -5.89 -7.85 12.50
CA CYS A 23 -6.92 -8.01 11.48
C CYS A 23 -7.93 -9.00 12.07
N GLN A 24 -8.91 -8.46 12.79
CA GLN A 24 -10.11 -9.18 13.15
C GLN A 24 -10.86 -9.34 11.83
N GLU A 25 -10.88 -10.58 11.34
CA GLU A 25 -11.68 -10.97 10.19
C GLU A 25 -13.15 -10.90 10.63
N ASP A 26 -13.73 -9.71 10.49
CA ASP A 26 -15.15 -9.49 10.74
C ASP A 26 -15.93 -9.92 9.49
N ASP A 27 -16.42 -11.16 9.54
CA ASP A 27 -17.53 -11.66 8.73
C ASP A 27 -18.76 -10.74 8.91
N SER A 28 -18.89 -9.74 8.05
CA SER A 28 -20.11 -8.94 7.94
C SER A 28 -20.64 -8.99 6.52
N THR A 29 -21.54 -9.96 6.31
CA THR A 29 -22.45 -10.01 5.16
C THR A 29 -23.27 -8.73 5.11
N SER A 30 -22.79 -7.74 4.35
CA SER A 30 -23.48 -6.47 4.13
C SER A 30 -24.00 -6.44 2.70
N THR A 31 -25.31 -6.32 2.57
CA THR A 31 -26.06 -6.29 1.31
C THR A 31 -25.49 -5.24 0.36
N SER A 32 -24.85 -5.70 -0.72
CA SER A 32 -24.18 -4.89 -1.75
C SER A 32 -25.19 -4.00 -2.49
N SER A 33 -25.31 -2.75 -2.04
CA SER A 33 -25.39 -1.62 -2.95
C SER A 33 -24.03 -0.94 -2.85
N GLY A 34 -23.09 -1.36 -3.70
CA GLY A 34 -21.66 -1.03 -3.58
C GLY A 34 -21.46 0.46 -3.36
N ASN A 35 -21.10 0.82 -2.12
CA ASN A 35 -20.63 2.15 -1.82
C ASN A 35 -19.20 2.24 -2.37
N CYS A 36 -18.74 3.44 -2.68
CA CYS A 36 -17.42 3.63 -3.25
C CYS A 36 -16.29 3.11 -2.31
N TYR A 37 -16.52 3.10 -0.99
CA TYR A 37 -15.55 2.57 -0.03
C TYR A 37 -15.27 1.08 -0.25
N ASP A 38 -16.30 0.28 -0.53
CA ASP A 38 -16.16 -1.15 -0.77
C ASP A 38 -15.34 -1.42 -2.04
N GLU A 39 -15.60 -0.65 -3.12
CA GLU A 39 -14.86 -0.74 -4.37
C GLU A 39 -13.38 -0.34 -4.18
N LEU A 40 -13.11 0.77 -3.48
CA LEU A 40 -11.75 1.19 -3.19
C LEU A 40 -10.99 0.22 -2.28
N ALA A 41 -11.69 -0.44 -1.35
CA ALA A 41 -11.10 -1.48 -0.52
C ALA A 41 -10.71 -2.71 -1.34
N GLU A 42 -11.57 -3.16 -2.27
CA GLU A 42 -11.27 -4.24 -3.21
C GLU A 42 -10.08 -3.89 -4.10
N LEU A 43 -10.08 -2.68 -4.70
CA LEU A 43 -8.99 -2.22 -5.56
C LEU A 43 -7.66 -2.09 -4.78
N SER A 44 -7.71 -1.67 -3.52
CA SER A 44 -6.53 -1.65 -2.64
C SER A 44 -5.98 -3.04 -2.35
N GLN A 45 -6.86 -4.02 -2.17
CA GLN A 45 -6.42 -5.42 -2.04
C GLN A 45 -5.77 -5.90 -3.34
N ILE A 46 -6.38 -5.64 -4.49
CA ILE A 46 -5.82 -6.01 -5.80
C ILE A 46 -4.45 -5.36 -6.01
N LEU A 47 -4.32 -4.06 -5.72
CA LEU A 47 -3.07 -3.32 -5.81
C LEU A 47 -1.98 -3.95 -4.93
N SER A 48 -2.32 -4.31 -3.69
CA SER A 48 -1.44 -5.02 -2.76
C SER A 48 -1.01 -6.39 -3.30
N GLU A 49 -1.95 -7.17 -3.82
CA GLU A 49 -1.66 -8.48 -4.43
C GLU A 49 -0.72 -8.37 -5.64
N LYS A 50 -0.94 -7.39 -6.52
CA LYS A 50 -0.05 -7.15 -7.66
C LYS A 50 1.32 -6.63 -7.22
N SER A 51 1.37 -5.84 -6.15
CA SER A 51 2.62 -5.37 -5.56
C SER A 51 3.46 -6.54 -5.03
N GLN A 52 2.81 -7.49 -4.37
CA GLN A 52 3.45 -8.73 -3.92
C GLN A 52 3.92 -9.60 -5.10
N ALA A 53 3.08 -9.77 -6.13
CA ALA A 53 3.43 -10.54 -7.32
C ALA A 53 4.63 -9.96 -8.07
N PHE A 54 4.68 -8.63 -8.21
CA PHE A 54 5.82 -7.93 -8.79
C PHE A 54 7.07 -8.03 -7.90
N SER A 55 6.92 -7.87 -6.59
CA SER A 55 8.04 -8.04 -5.63
C SER A 55 8.62 -9.45 -5.64
N ALA A 56 7.79 -10.47 -5.81
CA ALA A 56 8.22 -11.87 -5.90
C ALA A 56 8.85 -12.20 -7.27
N ASN A 57 8.38 -11.56 -8.35
CA ASN A 57 8.88 -11.80 -9.69
C ASN A 57 8.79 -10.53 -10.55
N GLN A 58 9.91 -9.81 -10.66
CA GLN A 58 10.01 -8.49 -11.30
C GLN A 58 10.09 -8.60 -12.82
N THR A 59 8.97 -8.99 -13.45
CA THR A 59 8.83 -9.04 -14.90
C THR A 59 8.07 -7.83 -15.43
N ARG A 60 8.21 -7.55 -16.72
CA ARG A 60 7.38 -6.54 -17.41
C ARG A 60 5.89 -6.78 -17.22
N SER A 61 5.46 -8.03 -17.30
CA SER A 61 4.06 -8.42 -17.14
C SER A 61 3.53 -8.07 -15.75
N ASN A 62 4.28 -8.41 -14.69
CA ASN A 62 3.86 -8.13 -13.31
C ASN A 62 3.91 -6.63 -13.00
N CYS A 63 4.90 -5.90 -13.52
CA CYS A 63 4.95 -4.45 -13.41
C CYS A 63 3.72 -3.80 -14.07
N ASN A 64 3.38 -4.19 -15.30
CA ASN A 64 2.21 -3.65 -16.00
C ASN A 64 0.90 -4.00 -15.28
N ALA A 65 0.79 -5.20 -14.70
CA ALA A 65 -0.37 -5.59 -13.90
C ALA A 65 -0.53 -4.72 -12.64
N LEU A 66 0.58 -4.44 -11.95
CA LEU A 66 0.61 -3.53 -10.81
C LEU A 66 0.24 -2.10 -11.21
N ARG A 67 0.84 -1.59 -12.29
CA ARG A 67 0.52 -0.27 -12.83
C ARG A 67 -0.96 -0.15 -13.22
N THR A 68 -1.53 -1.19 -13.82
CA THR A 68 -2.97 -1.21 -14.16
C THR A 68 -3.82 -1.13 -12.91
N ALA A 69 -3.55 -1.98 -11.90
CA ALA A 69 -4.28 -1.94 -10.63
C ALA A 69 -4.21 -0.57 -9.93
N ALA A 70 -3.08 0.12 -10.03
CA ALA A 70 -2.93 1.47 -9.48
C ALA A 70 -3.78 2.50 -10.25
N LEU A 71 -3.81 2.42 -11.58
CA LEU A 71 -4.66 3.30 -12.39
C LEU A 71 -6.14 3.06 -12.10
N ASP A 72 -6.56 1.80 -11.98
CA ASP A 72 -7.95 1.45 -11.66
C ASP A 72 -8.36 2.01 -10.29
N GLN A 73 -7.48 1.96 -9.28
CA GLN A 73 -7.72 2.57 -7.98
C GLN A 73 -7.86 4.10 -8.05
N LEU A 74 -7.03 4.77 -8.85
CA LEU A 74 -7.11 6.22 -9.03
C LEU A 74 -8.38 6.65 -9.77
N ASP A 75 -8.80 5.88 -10.77
CA ASP A 75 -10.04 6.13 -11.53
C ASP A 75 -11.26 6.02 -10.60
N ALA A 76 -11.35 4.92 -9.82
CA ALA A 76 -12.40 4.76 -8.81
C ALA A 76 -12.35 5.85 -7.73
N LEU A 77 -11.15 6.31 -7.37
CA LEU A 77 -10.97 7.37 -6.39
C LEU A 77 -11.53 8.71 -6.88
N ASP A 78 -11.32 9.05 -8.15
CA ASP A 78 -11.83 10.28 -8.77
C ASP A 78 -13.36 10.31 -8.79
N ASP A 79 -14.00 9.17 -9.02
CA ASP A 79 -15.46 9.03 -8.98
C ASP A 79 -16.05 8.99 -7.54
N CYS A 80 -15.19 8.88 -6.53
CA CYS A 80 -15.57 8.71 -5.14
C CYS A 80 -15.87 10.02 -4.39
N THR A 81 -17.05 10.61 -4.56
CA THR A 81 -17.38 11.90 -3.93
C THR A 81 -17.57 11.87 -2.40
N GLU A 82 -17.71 10.68 -1.83
CA GLU A 82 -18.05 10.49 -0.41
C GLU A 82 -16.83 10.59 0.53
N LEU A 83 -15.62 10.44 -0.01
CA LEU A 83 -14.39 10.47 0.78
C LEU A 83 -14.07 11.86 1.32
N SER A 84 -13.57 11.89 2.55
CA SER A 84 -12.85 13.05 3.05
C SER A 84 -11.54 13.26 2.29
N ALA A 85 -11.01 14.49 2.34
CA ALA A 85 -9.71 14.80 1.73
C ALA A 85 -8.57 13.92 2.28
N GLN A 86 -8.63 13.54 3.56
CA GLN A 86 -7.61 12.73 4.20
C GLN A 86 -7.64 11.26 3.73
N GLU A 87 -8.83 10.70 3.54
CA GLU A 87 -8.98 9.34 3.01
C GLU A 87 -8.56 9.29 1.54
N ARG A 88 -8.94 10.32 0.77
CA ARG A 88 -8.53 10.44 -0.63
C ARG A 88 -7.01 10.47 -0.79
N GLU A 89 -6.32 11.27 0.01
CA GLU A 89 -4.85 11.32 0.02
C GLU A 89 -4.24 9.94 0.29
N THR A 90 -4.86 9.15 1.17
CA THR A 90 -4.38 7.81 1.54
C THR A 90 -4.42 6.84 0.36
N TYR A 91 -5.55 6.76 -0.33
CA TYR A 91 -5.70 5.91 -1.53
C TYR A 91 -4.83 6.43 -2.69
N GLN A 92 -4.71 7.75 -2.83
CA GLN A 92 -3.90 8.36 -3.87
C GLN A 92 -2.41 8.02 -3.71
N MET A 93 -1.83 8.20 -2.52
CA MET A 93 -0.41 7.92 -2.27
C MET A 93 -0.03 6.46 -2.56
N ALA A 94 -0.95 5.51 -2.35
CA ALA A 94 -0.70 4.10 -2.62
C ALA A 94 -0.54 3.80 -4.12
N ALA A 95 -1.18 4.60 -4.98
CA ALA A 95 -1.29 4.33 -6.41
C ALA A 95 -0.49 5.30 -7.29
N GLU A 96 -0.35 6.58 -6.90
CA GLU A 96 0.17 7.66 -7.75
C GLU A 96 1.59 7.41 -8.27
N PHE A 97 2.43 6.74 -7.48
CA PHE A 97 3.80 6.40 -7.88
C PHE A 97 3.83 5.57 -9.17
N TRP A 98 2.84 4.71 -9.38
CA TRP A 98 2.83 3.73 -10.47
C TRP A 98 2.34 4.31 -11.80
N VAL A 99 1.69 5.48 -11.80
CA VAL A 99 1.09 6.11 -12.99
C VAL A 99 2.13 6.31 -14.09
N ASP A 100 3.26 6.90 -13.72
CA ASP A 100 4.36 7.25 -14.63
C ASP A 100 5.54 6.25 -14.55
N TYR A 101 5.36 5.14 -13.83
CA TYR A 101 6.41 4.17 -13.67
C TYR A 101 6.65 3.39 -14.98
N ASP A 102 7.87 3.49 -15.51
CA ASP A 102 8.26 2.82 -16.75
C ASP A 102 8.53 1.33 -16.53
N CYS A 103 7.57 0.49 -16.91
CA CYS A 103 7.69 -0.96 -16.83
C CYS A 103 8.59 -1.58 -17.90
N THR A 104 9.10 -0.82 -18.88
CA THR A 104 9.99 -1.37 -19.91
C THR A 104 11.36 -1.77 -19.37
N LEU A 105 11.71 -1.30 -18.17
CA LEU A 105 12.94 -1.63 -17.46
C LEU A 105 13.00 -3.08 -16.94
N TRP A 106 11.88 -3.81 -16.99
CA TRP A 106 11.77 -5.20 -16.55
C TRP A 106 11.63 -6.15 -17.74
N ASP A 107 12.17 -7.36 -17.59
CA ASP A 107 12.19 -8.43 -18.60
C ASP A 107 11.08 -9.47 -18.38
#